data_AF-A0A7G6VWP7-F1
#
_entry.id   AF-A0A7G6VWP7-F1
#
_cell.length_a   1.000
_cell.length_b   1.000
_cell.length_c   1.000
_cell.angle_alpha   90.00
_cell.angle_beta   90.00
_cell.angle_gamma   90.00
#
_symmetry.space_group_name_H-M   'P 1'
#
loop_
_entity.id
_entity.type
_entity.pdbx_description
1 polymer ?
#
loop_
_entity_poly.entity_id
_entity_poly.type
_entity_poly.pdbx_seq_one_letter_code
_entity_poly.pdbx_strand_id
1 'polypeptide(L)' 'MTTMISRLLQDEQGATAIEYGLICALLAIAALAGLQSFAGSTITMWMKVSSETLDAKAENFK' A
#
# COMPACT_ATOMS: atom_id res chain seq x y z
N MET A 1 28.31 31.50 -17.83
CA MET A 1 26.87 31.17 -17.92
C MET A 1 26.65 29.88 -18.70
N THR A 2 27.24 29.75 -19.89
CA THR A 2 27.24 28.52 -20.71
C THR A 2 27.71 27.27 -19.94
N THR A 3 28.72 27.39 -19.09
CA THR A 3 29.25 26.31 -18.26
C THR A 3 28.30 25.76 -17.20
N MET A 4 27.39 26.57 -16.64
CA MET A 4 26.37 26.06 -15.71
C MET A 4 25.29 25.27 -16.45
N ILE A 5 24.86 25.77 -17.61
CA ILE A 5 23.85 25.12 -18.45
C ILE A 5 24.38 23.78 -18.99
N SER A 6 25.65 23.71 -19.42
CA SER A 6 26.26 22.43 -19.84
C SER A 6 26.36 21.41 -18.72
N ARG A 7 26.58 21.84 -17.46
CA ARG A 7 26.65 20.93 -16.31
C ARG A 7 25.29 20.37 -15.93
N LEU A 8 24.22 21.18 -16.02
CA LEU A 8 22.85 20.72 -15.82
C LEU A 8 22.41 19.71 -16.90
N LEU A 9 22.85 19.90 -18.14
CA LEU A 9 22.58 18.96 -19.24
C LEU A 9 23.36 17.64 -19.14
N GLN A 10 24.44 17.60 -18.35
CA GLN A 10 25.26 16.42 -18.09
C GLN A 10 24.97 15.76 -16.74
N ASP A 11 24.01 16.29 -15.98
CA ASP A 11 23.71 15.80 -14.64
C ASP A 11 22.78 14.57 -14.67
N GLU A 12 23.36 13.40 -14.44
CA GLU A 12 22.62 12.14 -14.34
C GLU A 12 21.99 11.93 -12.95
N GLN A 13 22.39 12.67 -11.91
CA GLN A 13 21.81 12.50 -10.57
C GLN A 13 20.31 12.81 -10.56
N GLY A 14 19.88 13.79 -11.35
CA GLY A 14 18.46 14.11 -11.54
C GLY A 14 17.69 12.98 -12.24
N ALA A 15 18.30 12.32 -13.22
CA ALA A 15 17.73 11.16 -13.89
C ALA A 15 17.63 9.96 -12.93
N THR A 16 18.69 9.72 -12.16
CA THR A 16 18.73 8.68 -11.12
C THR A 16 17.67 8.89 -10.03
N ALA A 17 17.38 10.14 -9.65
CA ALA A 17 16.31 10.45 -8.70
C ALA A 17 14.91 10.08 -9.22
N ILE A 18 14.67 10.23 -10.52
CA ILE A 18 13.40 9.84 -11.16
C ILE A 18 13.27 8.32 -11.23
N GLU A 19 14.36 7.60 -11.52
CA GLU A 19 14.35 6.13 -11.58
C GLU A 19 14.06 5.50 -10.22
N TYR A 20 14.79 5.91 -9.18
CA TYR A 20 14.52 5.44 -7.82
C TYR A 20 13.16 5.94 -7.30
N GLY A 21 12.75 7.15 -7.69
CA GLY A 21 11.41 7.67 -7.41
C GLY A 21 10.31 6.80 -8.02
N LEU A 22 10.49 6.32 -9.26
CA LEU A 22 9.56 5.43 -9.93
C LEU A 22 9.51 4.04 -9.27
N ILE A 23 10.65 3.48 -8.88
CA ILE A 23 10.72 2.20 -8.14
C ILE A 23 9.96 2.32 -6.81
N CYS A 24 10.19 3.38 -6.05
CA CYS A 24 9.49 3.65 -4.80
C CYS A 24 7.97 3.82 -5.00
N ALA A 25 7.56 4.50 -6.08
CA ALA A 25 6.14 4.65 -6.41
C ALA A 25 5.48 3.31 -6.73
N LEU A 26 6.13 2.44 -7.52
CA LEU A 26 5.64 1.11 -7.83
C LEU A 26 5.58 0.20 -6.58
N LEU A 27 6.57 0.29 -5.70
CA LEU A 27 6.59 -0.42 -4.43
C LEU A 27 5.42 0.01 -3.53
N ALA A 28 5.17 1.32 -3.43
CA ALA A 28 4.06 1.85 -2.65
C ALA A 28 2.70 1.37 -3.18
N ILE A 29 2.50 1.36 -4.49
CA ILE A 29 1.27 0.85 -5.12
C ILE A 29 1.07 -0.64 -4.82
N ALA A 30 2.12 -1.46 -4.94
CA ALA A 30 2.05 -2.88 -4.63
C ALA A 30 1.73 -3.13 -3.14
N ALA A 31 2.35 -2.37 -2.23
CA ALA A 31 2.08 -2.45 -0.81
C ALA A 31 0.63 -2.07 -0.48
N LEU A 32 0.11 -0.99 -1.08
CA LEU A 32 -1.28 -0.55 -0.92
C LEU A 32 -2.27 -1.62 -1.38
N ALA A 33 -2.01 -2.26 -2.52
CA ALA A 33 -2.86 -3.35 -3.02
C ALA A 33 -2.87 -4.54 -2.06
N GLY A 34 -1.70 -4.94 -1.53
CA GLY A 34 -1.58 -5.98 -0.53
C GLY A 34 -2.32 -5.66 0.77
N LEU A 35 -2.20 -4.42 1.25
CA LEU A 35 -2.90 -3.96 2.45
C LEU A 35 -4.42 -4.01 2.30
N GLN A 36 -4.97 -3.64 1.14
CA GLN A 36 -6.42 -3.71 0.90
C GLN A 36 -6.95 -5.13 1.01
N SER A 37 -6.27 -6.10 0.39
CA SER A 37 -6.66 -7.52 0.49
C SER A 37 -6.56 -8.04 1.92
N PHE A 38 -5.46 -7.73 2.62
CA PHE A 38 -5.26 -8.09 4.02
C PHE A 38 -6.35 -7.51 4.95
N ALA A 39 -6.67 -6.22 4.79
CA ALA A 39 -7.72 -5.56 5.56
C ALA A 39 -9.08 -6.19 5.30
N GLY A 40 -9.44 -6.47 4.04
CA GLY A 40 -10.70 -7.12 3.69
C GLY A 40 -10.84 -8.51 4.32
N SER A 41 -9.77 -9.32 4.29
CA SER A 41 -9.75 -10.64 4.94
C SER A 41 -9.92 -10.53 6.46
N THR A 42 -9.21 -9.59 7.09
CA THR A 42 -9.29 -9.35 8.54
C THR A 42 -10.69 -8.91 8.97
N ILE A 43 -11.32 -7.98 8.24
CA ILE A 43 -12.68 -7.53 8.51
C ILE A 43 -13.66 -8.69 8.37
N THR A 44 -13.53 -9.49 7.31
CA THR A 44 -14.38 -10.68 7.08
C THR A 44 -14.26 -11.68 8.22
N MET A 45 -13.04 -11.96 8.70
CA MET A 45 -12.80 -12.83 9.83
C MET A 45 -13.51 -12.33 11.09
N TRP A 46 -13.39 -11.03 11.40
CA TRP A 46 -14.04 -10.44 12.58
C TRP A 46 -15.56 -10.43 12.45
N MET A 47 -16.11 -10.14 11.27
CA MET A 47 -17.55 -10.24 11.03
C MET A 47 -18.06 -11.66 11.26
N LYS A 48 -17.30 -12.68 10.82
CA LYS A 48 -17.66 -14.07 11.07
C LYS A 48 -17.70 -14.38 12.57
N VAL A 49 -16.64 -14.03 13.31
CA VAL A 49 -16.62 -14.23 14.77
C VAL A 49 -17.78 -13.50 15.45
N SER A 50 -18.07 -12.27 15.03
CA SER A 50 -19.20 -11.52 15.56
C SER A 50 -20.53 -12.21 15.29
N SER A 51 -20.75 -12.77 14.10
CA SER A 51 -21.99 -13.50 13.77
C SER A 51 -22.14 -14.74 14.64
N GLU A 52 -21.12 -15.61 14.67
CA GLU A 52 -21.16 -16.88 15.41
C GLU A 52 -21.37 -16.66 16.91
N THR A 53 -20.79 -15.58 17.47
CA THR A 53 -20.99 -15.25 18.89
C THR A 53 -22.38 -14.70 19.20
N LEU A 54 -23.02 -14.00 18.25
CA LEU A 54 -24.41 -13.57 18.38
C LEU A 54 -25.37 -14.75 18.24
N ASP A 55 -25.13 -15.63 17.27
CA ASP A 55 -25.93 -16.83 17.02
C ASP A 55 -25.87 -17.78 18.23
N ALA A 56 -24.66 -18.04 18.75
CA ALA A 56 -24.49 -18.85 19.97
C ALA A 56 -25.20 -18.25 21.19
N LYS A 57 -25.22 -16.91 21.32
CA LYS A 57 -26.01 -16.26 22.39
C LYS A 57 -27.50 -16.50 22.19
N ALA A 58 -28.02 -16.35 20.97
CA ALA A 58 -29.44 -16.53 20.69
C ALA A 58 -29.92 -17.97 20.95
N GLU A 59 -29.10 -18.98 20.69
CA GLU A 59 -29.41 -20.38 21.02
C GLU A 59 -29.47 -20.64 22.52
N ASN A 60 -28.60 -20.02 23.33
CA ASN A 60 -28.62 -20.18 24.79
C ASN A 60 -29.86 -19.59 25.48
N PHE A 61 -30.65 -18.75 24.79
CA PHE A 61 -31.88 -18.15 25.32
C PHE A 61 -33.16 -18.83 24.81
N LYS A 62 -33.05 -19.91 24.04
CA LYS A 62 -34.16 -20.80 23.67
C LYS A 62 -34.20 -22.01 24.60
#